data_AF-A0A931V3Z2-F1
#
_entry.id   AF-A0A931V3Z2-F1
#
_cell.length_a   1.000
_cell.length_b   1.000
_cell.length_c   1.000
_cell.angle_alpha   90.00
_cell.angle_beta   90.00
_cell.angle_gamma   90.00
#
_symmetry.space_group_name_H-M   'P 1'
#
loop_
_entity.id
_entity.type
_entity.pdbx_description
1 polymer ?
#
loop_
_entity_poly.entity_id
_entity_poly.type
_entity_poly.pdbx_seq_one_letter_code
_entity_poly.pdbx_strand_id
1 'polypeptide(L)'
;MGRAHAPVLSLVLLASTACSRPLPDTATAAPEAVAWKTPADAGPKVEILFRLDADLGSGTEAVTLAADGTLRVGAASVRLELARNEYFFEQQGSLKVVDIDRATALRGILFTEPTSESEDPPNRYRLFLKVDGRLHLAFDRVLGVYGPTELTFTGSGEARYREDAWTACDRAGHPAETKAEEITLRLDALVRLTEVARTPTTKRVGTAAPSPVDHRAQRLTWRASA
;
A
#
# COMPACT_ATOMS: atom_id res chain seq x y z
N MET A 1 33.41 24.61 35.34
CA MET A 1 34.45 23.60 35.65
C MET A 1 33.87 22.66 36.70
N GLY A 2 33.81 21.37 36.41
CA GLY A 2 33.21 20.37 37.29
C GLY A 2 32.89 19.09 36.52
N ARG A 3 33.93 18.36 36.12
CA ARG A 3 33.83 17.00 35.57
C ARG A 3 33.93 16.00 36.73
N ALA A 4 33.00 15.06 36.83
CA ALA A 4 33.13 13.83 37.61
C ALA A 4 32.36 12.74 36.85
N HIS A 5 33.07 11.89 36.09
CA HIS A 5 33.49 10.53 36.45
C HIS A 5 32.34 9.51 36.45
N ALA A 6 32.21 8.83 35.31
CA ALA A 6 31.44 7.60 35.14
C ALA A 6 32.26 6.38 35.58
N PRO A 7 31.67 5.40 36.30
CA PRO A 7 32.33 4.13 36.55
C PRO A 7 32.16 3.16 35.38
N VAL A 8 33.30 2.63 34.94
CA VAL A 8 33.48 1.45 34.09
C VAL A 8 33.13 0.22 34.93
N LEU A 9 32.31 -0.70 34.41
CA LEU A 9 32.16 -2.04 35.00
C LEU A 9 32.26 -3.14 33.95
N SER A 10 33.01 -4.15 34.35
CA SER A 10 33.70 -5.14 33.55
C SER A 10 32.83 -6.26 33.01
N LEU A 11 33.27 -6.71 31.84
CA LEU A 11 33.05 -7.99 31.17
C LEU A 11 33.17 -9.19 32.13
N VAL A 12 32.17 -10.09 32.13
CA VAL A 12 32.29 -11.46 32.65
C VAL A 12 32.05 -12.43 31.49
N LEU A 13 33.14 -13.08 31.07
CA LEU A 13 33.17 -14.27 30.23
C LEU A 13 32.69 -15.47 31.07
N LEU A 14 31.73 -16.24 30.56
CA LEU A 14 31.49 -17.61 30.99
C LEU A 14 31.67 -18.53 29.78
N ALA A 15 32.85 -19.15 29.73
CA ALA A 15 33.14 -20.27 28.86
C ALA A 15 32.40 -21.51 29.37
N SER A 16 31.64 -22.17 28.51
CA SER A 16 31.05 -23.48 28.78
C SER A 16 31.81 -24.52 27.96
N THR A 17 32.72 -25.22 28.63
CA THR A 17 33.37 -26.44 28.15
C THR A 17 32.55 -27.65 28.57
N ALA A 18 32.06 -28.45 27.62
CA ALA A 18 31.71 -29.83 27.90
C ALA A 18 31.76 -30.73 26.65
N CYS A 19 32.51 -31.82 26.81
CA CYS A 19 32.43 -33.11 26.12
C CYS A 19 32.78 -33.20 24.63
N SER A 20 34.09 -33.26 24.38
CA SER A 20 34.68 -34.01 23.26
C SER A 20 34.44 -35.51 23.44
N ARG A 21 33.89 -36.17 22.41
CA ARG A 21 33.93 -37.62 22.23
C ARG A 21 34.51 -37.90 20.84
N PRO A 22 35.64 -38.62 20.70
CA PRO A 22 36.21 -38.89 19.39
C PRO A 22 35.39 -39.95 18.66
N LEU A 23 35.02 -39.67 17.41
CA LEU A 23 34.44 -40.64 16.47
C LEU A 23 35.57 -41.38 15.73
N PRO A 24 35.39 -42.67 15.42
CA PRO A 24 36.43 -43.49 14.80
C PRO A 24 36.68 -43.09 13.33
N ASP A 25 37.96 -43.09 12.96
CA ASP A 25 38.45 -42.98 11.59
C ASP A 25 37.81 -44.06 10.70
N THR A 26 37.07 -43.63 9.68
CA THR A 26 36.68 -44.50 8.57
C THR A 26 37.11 -43.83 7.27
N ALA A 27 38.33 -44.16 6.83
CA ALA A 27 38.77 -43.87 5.47
C ALA A 27 38.04 -44.83 4.51
N THR A 28 37.20 -44.33 3.60
CA THR A 28 36.79 -45.08 2.39
C THR A 28 36.22 -44.14 1.31
N ALA A 29 36.88 -44.17 0.16
CA ALA A 29 36.50 -43.78 -1.22
C ALA A 29 36.16 -42.31 -1.54
N ALA A 30 36.93 -41.74 -2.49
CA ALA A 30 36.63 -40.49 -3.16
C ALA A 30 35.41 -40.66 -4.10
N PRO A 31 34.41 -39.76 -4.06
CA PRO A 31 33.32 -39.78 -5.03
C PRO A 31 33.82 -39.30 -6.40
N GLU A 32 33.51 -40.07 -7.45
CA GLU A 32 33.67 -39.67 -8.83
C GLU A 32 32.93 -38.33 -9.08
N ALA A 33 33.63 -37.38 -9.70
CA ALA A 33 33.05 -36.11 -10.10
C ALA A 33 32.02 -36.32 -11.22
N VAL A 34 30.75 -36.41 -10.85
CA VAL A 34 29.66 -36.19 -11.79
C VAL A 34 29.73 -34.73 -12.24
N ALA A 35 30.12 -34.51 -13.48
CA ALA A 35 30.04 -33.21 -14.13
C ALA A 35 28.56 -32.83 -14.27
N TRP A 36 28.03 -32.15 -13.26
CA TRP A 36 26.77 -31.45 -13.39
C TRP A 36 26.96 -30.37 -14.44
N LYS A 37 26.29 -30.53 -15.60
CA LYS A 37 26.04 -29.39 -16.48
C LYS A 37 25.30 -28.36 -15.64
N THR A 38 26.00 -27.31 -15.21
CA THR A 38 25.37 -26.08 -14.74
C THR A 38 24.42 -25.65 -15.85
N PRO A 39 23.09 -25.57 -15.60
CA PRO A 39 22.21 -24.91 -16.54
C PRO A 39 22.75 -23.50 -16.74
N ALA A 40 23.05 -23.17 -17.99
CA ALA A 40 23.45 -21.83 -18.39
C ALA A 40 22.39 -20.82 -17.89
N ASP A 41 22.87 -19.74 -17.26
CA ASP A 41 22.18 -18.48 -17.00
C ASP A 41 20.65 -18.54 -17.00
N ALA A 42 20.08 -18.86 -15.84
CA ALA A 42 18.76 -18.32 -15.51
C ALA A 42 18.95 -16.82 -15.27
N GLY A 43 18.85 -16.02 -16.33
CA GLY A 43 18.74 -14.56 -16.20
C GLY A 43 17.67 -14.20 -15.15
N PRO A 44 17.76 -13.01 -14.53
CA PRO A 44 16.85 -12.64 -13.44
C PRO A 44 15.40 -12.82 -13.91
N LYS A 45 14.68 -13.74 -13.26
CA LYS A 45 13.25 -13.91 -13.50
C LYS A 45 12.55 -12.64 -13.03
N VAL A 46 12.08 -11.85 -13.98
CA VAL A 46 11.22 -10.70 -13.68
C VAL A 46 9.86 -11.27 -13.31
N GLU A 47 9.56 -11.29 -12.02
CA GLU A 47 8.22 -11.64 -11.54
C GLU A 47 7.25 -10.48 -11.86
N ILE A 48 6.08 -10.82 -12.41
CA ILE A 48 5.07 -9.85 -12.82
C ILE A 48 3.94 -9.89 -11.79
N LEU A 49 3.70 -8.77 -11.11
CA LEU A 49 2.63 -8.61 -10.13
C LEU A 49 1.28 -8.37 -10.82
N PHE A 50 1.26 -7.46 -11.80
CA PHE A 50 0.06 -7.16 -12.56
C PHE A 50 0.35 -7.14 -14.05
N ARG A 51 -0.61 -7.61 -14.83
CA ARG A 51 -0.60 -7.55 -16.28
C ARG A 51 -2.01 -7.30 -16.81
N LEU A 52 -2.13 -6.34 -17.71
CA LEU A 52 -3.35 -6.10 -18.48
C LEU A 52 -2.98 -5.59 -19.87
N ASP A 53 -3.84 -5.84 -20.85
CA ASP A 53 -3.74 -5.22 -22.18
C ASP A 53 -4.66 -3.99 -22.20
N ALA A 54 -4.13 -2.83 -22.56
CA ALA A 54 -4.85 -1.56 -22.52
C ALA A 54 -4.69 -0.79 -23.82
N ASP A 55 -5.78 -0.22 -24.31
CA ASP A 55 -5.70 0.82 -25.35
C ASP A 55 -5.55 2.20 -24.68
N LEU A 56 -4.37 2.79 -24.84
CA LEU A 56 -4.00 4.10 -24.33
C LEU A 56 -3.75 5.11 -25.47
N GLY A 57 -4.36 4.89 -26.64
CA GLY A 57 -4.37 5.82 -27.77
C GLY A 57 -3.40 5.46 -28.90
N SER A 58 -2.21 4.93 -28.61
CA SER A 58 -1.24 4.45 -29.63
C SER A 58 -1.48 3.01 -30.08
N GLY A 59 -2.68 2.47 -29.81
CA GLY A 59 -3.02 1.06 -29.97
C GLY A 59 -3.04 0.31 -28.64
N THR A 60 -3.35 -0.98 -28.71
CA THR A 60 -3.34 -1.86 -27.53
C THR A 60 -1.91 -2.15 -27.11
N GLU A 61 -1.58 -1.82 -25.87
CA GLU A 61 -0.28 -2.02 -25.26
C GLU A 61 -0.39 -2.87 -24.00
N ALA A 62 0.62 -3.71 -23.79
CA ALA A 62 0.76 -4.42 -22.53
C ALA A 62 1.16 -3.42 -21.44
N VAL A 63 0.41 -3.44 -20.34
CA VAL A 63 0.70 -2.73 -19.11
C VAL A 63 1.12 -3.77 -18.08
N THR A 64 2.35 -3.65 -17.57
CA THR A 64 2.87 -4.57 -16.57
C THR A 64 3.46 -3.83 -15.38
N LEU A 65 3.21 -4.35 -14.18
CA LEU A 65 3.97 -3.98 -13.00
C LEU A 65 4.78 -5.19 -12.57
N ALA A 66 6.10 -5.07 -12.59
CA ALA A 66 7.00 -6.11 -12.10
C ALA A 66 7.16 -6.01 -10.57
N ALA A 67 7.58 -7.11 -9.93
CA ALA A 67 7.86 -7.20 -8.50
C ALA A 67 8.98 -6.26 -8.06
N ASP A 68 9.88 -5.93 -8.98
CA ASP A 68 10.86 -4.88 -8.80
C ASP A 68 10.25 -3.47 -8.98
N GLY A 69 8.94 -3.27 -8.88
CA GLY A 69 8.29 -1.96 -9.02
C GLY A 69 8.45 -1.27 -10.38
N THR A 70 8.95 -1.94 -11.41
CA THR A 70 8.98 -1.37 -12.75
C THR A 70 7.58 -1.43 -13.37
N LEU A 71 6.93 -0.26 -13.52
CA LEU A 71 5.71 -0.11 -14.31
C LEU A 71 6.08 0.13 -15.78
N ARG A 72 5.59 -0.71 -16.68
CA ARG A 72 5.78 -0.57 -18.13
C ARG A 72 4.44 -0.43 -18.85
N VAL A 73 4.44 0.40 -19.89
CA VAL A 73 3.33 0.64 -20.81
C VAL A 73 3.91 0.75 -22.21
N GLY A 74 3.84 -0.34 -22.98
CA GLY A 74 4.56 -0.46 -24.25
C GLY A 74 6.07 -0.22 -24.05
N ALA A 75 6.64 0.76 -24.75
CA ALA A 75 8.05 1.14 -24.61
C ALA A 75 8.33 2.09 -23.43
N ALA A 76 7.30 2.68 -22.81
CA ALA A 76 7.46 3.60 -21.70
C ALA A 76 7.60 2.85 -20.37
N SER A 77 8.43 3.35 -19.45
CA SER A 77 8.57 2.75 -18.12
C SER A 77 8.91 3.76 -17.03
N VAL A 78 8.51 3.44 -15.80
CA VAL A 78 8.89 4.17 -14.58
C VAL A 78 9.15 3.19 -13.43
N ARG A 79 10.08 3.51 -12.54
CA ARG A 79 10.35 2.73 -11.32
C ARG A 79 9.53 3.30 -10.17
N LEU A 80 8.75 2.44 -9.51
CA LEU A 80 7.94 2.76 -8.34
C LEU A 80 8.57 2.14 -7.11
N GLU A 81 8.60 2.87 -6.01
CA GLU A 81 8.79 2.26 -4.70
C GLU A 81 7.49 1.57 -4.30
N LEU A 82 7.57 0.27 -4.01
CA LEU A 82 6.44 -0.55 -3.60
C LEU A 82 6.49 -0.78 -2.10
N ALA A 83 5.31 -0.79 -1.47
CA ALA A 83 5.19 -1.17 -0.07
C ALA A 83 5.51 -2.65 0.12
N ARG A 84 6.21 -2.99 1.23
CA ARG A 84 6.62 -4.37 1.55
C ARG A 84 5.59 -5.13 2.39
N ASN A 85 4.30 -4.90 2.16
CA ASN A 85 3.22 -5.51 2.92
C ASN A 85 2.43 -6.51 2.07
N GLU A 86 2.95 -7.73 1.95
CA GLU A 86 2.43 -8.76 1.04
C GLU A 86 0.94 -9.06 1.27
N TYR A 87 0.54 -9.28 2.53
CA TYR A 87 -0.84 -9.61 2.88
C TYR A 87 -1.84 -8.57 2.38
N PHE A 88 -1.62 -7.30 2.72
CA PHE A 88 -2.54 -6.25 2.27
C PHE A 88 -2.38 -5.92 0.80
N PHE A 89 -1.21 -6.18 0.21
CA PHE A 89 -0.99 -5.96 -1.21
C PHE A 89 -1.87 -6.90 -2.05
N GLU A 90 -1.98 -8.17 -1.65
CA GLU A 90 -2.88 -9.13 -2.30
C GLU A 90 -4.36 -8.71 -2.22
N GLN A 91 -4.76 -8.05 -1.12
CA GLN A 91 -6.16 -7.67 -0.88
C GLN A 91 -6.53 -6.30 -1.48
N GLN A 92 -5.59 -5.34 -1.48
CA GLN A 92 -5.86 -3.94 -1.79
C GLN A 92 -5.09 -3.41 -3.01
N GLY A 93 -4.04 -4.11 -3.43
CA GLY A 93 -3.23 -3.76 -4.58
C GLY A 93 -4.03 -3.90 -5.87
N SER A 94 -4.00 -2.88 -6.72
CA SER A 94 -4.68 -2.97 -8.01
C SER A 94 -4.01 -2.12 -9.08
N LEU A 95 -4.10 -2.58 -10.33
CA LEU A 95 -3.68 -1.86 -11.51
C LEU A 95 -4.86 -1.78 -12.48
N LYS A 96 -5.26 -0.56 -12.84
CA LYS A 96 -6.45 -0.30 -13.65
C LYS A 96 -6.18 0.72 -14.73
N VAL A 97 -6.89 0.60 -15.85
CA VAL A 97 -7.03 1.67 -16.84
C VAL A 97 -8.24 2.51 -16.45
N VAL A 98 -8.11 3.83 -16.47
CA VAL A 98 -9.19 4.76 -16.16
C VAL A 98 -9.38 5.76 -17.29
N ASP A 99 -10.65 6.03 -17.65
CA ASP A 99 -11.00 7.11 -18.58
C ASP A 99 -10.95 8.45 -17.85
N ILE A 100 -9.95 9.27 -18.18
CA ILE A 100 -9.75 10.59 -17.55
C ILE A 100 -10.68 11.61 -18.19
N ASP A 101 -10.60 11.70 -19.51
CA ASP A 101 -11.42 12.61 -20.32
C ASP A 101 -11.82 11.91 -21.61
N ARG A 102 -13.11 11.59 -21.72
CA ARG A 102 -13.66 10.89 -22.89
C ARG A 102 -13.72 11.79 -24.12
N ALA A 103 -13.81 13.11 -23.96
CA ALA A 103 -13.86 14.04 -25.09
C ALA A 103 -12.54 14.07 -25.86
N THR A 104 -11.43 13.92 -25.13
CA THR A 104 -10.08 13.85 -25.70
C THR A 104 -9.54 12.42 -25.81
N ALA A 105 -10.35 11.42 -25.45
CA ALA A 105 -9.95 10.02 -25.30
C ALA A 105 -8.71 9.83 -24.39
N LEU A 106 -8.50 10.74 -23.44
CA LEU A 106 -7.39 10.66 -22.50
C LEU A 106 -7.67 9.57 -21.47
N ARG A 107 -6.73 8.63 -21.39
CA ARG A 107 -6.74 7.51 -20.43
C ARG A 107 -5.49 7.54 -19.57
N GLY A 108 -5.60 6.93 -18.39
CA GLY A 108 -4.50 6.79 -17.45
C GLY A 108 -4.42 5.40 -16.84
N ILE A 109 -3.27 5.11 -16.25
CA ILE A 109 -3.04 3.91 -15.44
C ILE A 109 -3.10 4.31 -13.97
N LEU A 110 -4.12 3.83 -13.28
CA LEU A 110 -4.25 3.97 -11.83
C LEU A 110 -3.64 2.75 -11.16
N PHE A 111 -2.59 2.98 -10.38
CA PHE A 111 -2.02 2.00 -9.48
C PHE A 111 -2.40 2.33 -8.04
N THR A 112 -2.91 1.34 -7.31
CA THR A 112 -3.23 1.44 -5.89
C THR A 112 -2.43 0.41 -5.12
N GLU A 113 -1.85 0.80 -4.00
CA GLU A 113 -1.20 -0.13 -3.07
C GLU A 113 -1.47 0.27 -1.62
N PRO A 114 -1.48 -0.67 -0.67
CA PRO A 114 -1.50 -0.34 0.75
C PRO A 114 -0.21 0.34 1.18
N THR A 115 -0.30 1.19 2.20
CA THR A 115 0.89 1.73 2.89
C THR A 115 1.52 0.71 3.85
N SER A 116 2.76 0.94 4.27
CA SER A 116 3.53 -0.03 5.08
C SER A 116 3.42 0.12 6.59
N GLU A 117 2.71 1.14 7.11
CA GLU A 117 2.87 1.61 8.50
C GLU A 117 1.66 1.38 9.43
N SER A 118 0.65 0.59 9.03
CA SER A 118 -0.59 0.41 9.81
C SER A 118 -1.09 -1.03 9.81
N GLU A 119 -1.79 -1.41 10.87
CA GLU A 119 -2.54 -2.67 11.00
C GLU A 119 -3.64 -2.76 9.94
N ASP A 120 -4.29 -1.65 9.61
CA ASP A 120 -5.26 -1.50 8.52
C ASP A 120 -4.80 -0.35 7.61
N PRO A 121 -3.86 -0.61 6.68
CA PRO A 121 -3.22 0.48 5.95
C PRO A 121 -4.19 1.12 4.96
N PRO A 122 -4.22 2.47 4.87
CA PRO A 122 -4.86 3.14 3.76
C PRO A 122 -4.09 2.89 2.47
N ASN A 123 -4.76 3.13 1.35
CA ASN A 123 -4.16 2.98 0.02
C ASN A 123 -3.48 4.27 -0.45
N ARG A 124 -2.30 4.12 -1.05
CA ARG A 124 -1.65 5.13 -1.90
C ARG A 124 -2.13 4.97 -3.34
N TYR A 125 -2.65 6.04 -3.90
CA TYR A 125 -3.16 6.14 -5.27
C TYR A 125 -2.15 6.88 -6.12
N ARG A 126 -1.68 6.23 -7.19
CA ARG A 126 -0.79 6.81 -8.18
C ARG A 126 -1.40 6.73 -9.57
N LEU A 127 -1.62 7.88 -10.20
CA LEU A 127 -2.12 7.97 -11.56
C LEU A 127 -0.98 8.31 -12.51
N PHE A 128 -0.82 7.51 -13.56
CA PHE A 128 0.13 7.74 -14.63
C PHE A 128 -0.60 8.05 -15.93
N LEU A 129 -0.18 9.11 -16.61
CA LEU A 129 -0.65 9.46 -17.95
C LEU A 129 0.47 9.24 -18.95
N LYS A 130 0.14 8.62 -20.09
CA LYS A 130 1.10 8.44 -21.18
C LYS A 130 1.03 9.66 -22.10
N VAL A 131 2.05 10.50 -22.06
CA VAL A 131 2.15 11.73 -22.87
C VAL A 131 3.49 11.69 -23.59
N ASP A 132 3.48 11.94 -24.91
CA ASP A 132 4.68 11.94 -25.75
C ASP A 132 5.59 10.70 -25.57
N GLY A 133 4.96 9.53 -25.43
CA GLY A 133 5.67 8.26 -25.24
C GLY A 133 6.30 8.06 -23.85
N ARG A 134 5.99 8.90 -22.87
CA ARG A 134 6.52 8.84 -21.51
C ARG A 134 5.40 8.70 -20.48
N LEU A 135 5.69 8.07 -19.36
CA LEU A 135 4.76 8.00 -18.22
C LEU A 135 4.98 9.20 -17.30
N HIS A 136 3.93 10.00 -17.14
CA HIS A 136 3.88 11.16 -16.26
C HIS A 136 3.05 10.84 -15.02
N LEU A 137 3.60 11.06 -13.83
CA LEU A 137 2.87 10.96 -12.58
C LEU A 137 1.94 12.17 -12.44
N ALA A 138 0.65 11.95 -12.62
CA ALA A 138 -0.39 12.97 -12.57
C ALA A 138 -1.02 13.11 -11.17
N PHE A 139 -0.96 12.07 -10.36
CA PHE A 139 -1.50 12.05 -9.01
C PHE A 139 -0.71 11.07 -8.14
N ASP A 140 -0.44 11.45 -6.89
CA ASP A 140 0.23 10.60 -5.91
C ASP A 140 -0.18 11.01 -4.50
N ARG A 141 -1.15 10.30 -3.91
CA ARG A 141 -1.62 10.57 -2.54
C ARG A 141 -2.08 9.32 -1.84
N VAL A 142 -1.92 9.30 -0.52
CA VAL A 142 -2.61 8.35 0.36
C VAL A 142 -4.03 8.86 0.58
N LEU A 143 -5.02 7.99 0.37
CA LEU A 143 -6.44 8.31 0.55
C LEU A 143 -7.05 7.38 1.60
N GLY A 144 -7.78 7.98 2.54
CA GLY A 144 -8.43 7.30 3.66
C GLY A 144 -7.52 7.10 4.87
N VAL A 145 -8.11 6.58 5.94
CA VAL A 145 -7.40 6.12 7.14
C VAL A 145 -7.42 4.60 7.27
N TYR A 146 -8.50 3.94 6.82
CA TYR A 146 -8.69 2.50 6.92
C TYR A 146 -9.05 1.91 5.56
N GLY A 147 -8.13 1.15 4.98
CA GLY A 147 -8.34 0.41 3.73
C GLY A 147 -8.57 1.29 2.49
N PRO A 148 -9.18 0.73 1.43
CA PRO A 148 -9.27 1.38 0.13
C PRO A 148 -10.36 2.45 0.08
N THR A 149 -9.99 3.71 -0.19
CA THR A 149 -10.92 4.80 -0.53
C THR A 149 -11.17 4.87 -2.03
N GLU A 150 -12.41 4.86 -2.51
CA GLU A 150 -12.65 4.91 -3.95
C GLU A 150 -12.27 6.27 -4.57
N LEU A 151 -11.44 6.26 -5.61
CA LEU A 151 -11.16 7.40 -6.49
C LEU A 151 -11.87 7.18 -7.84
N THR A 152 -12.98 7.89 -8.04
CA THR A 152 -13.86 7.72 -9.21
C THR A 152 -13.55 8.76 -10.27
N PHE A 153 -13.32 8.32 -11.51
CA PHE A 153 -13.12 9.21 -12.66
C PHE A 153 -14.44 9.41 -13.41
N THR A 154 -14.83 10.65 -13.66
CA THR A 154 -16.10 10.98 -14.33
C THR A 154 -16.01 10.85 -15.85
N GLY A 155 -14.79 10.87 -16.40
CA GLY A 155 -14.53 10.96 -17.83
C GLY A 155 -14.67 12.37 -18.40
N SER A 156 -14.67 13.41 -17.56
CA SER A 156 -14.71 14.83 -17.95
C SER A 156 -13.47 15.62 -17.52
N GLY A 157 -12.35 14.93 -17.25
CA GLY A 157 -11.15 15.49 -16.65
C GLY A 157 -11.25 15.68 -15.13
N GLU A 158 -12.32 15.21 -14.50
CA GLU A 158 -12.51 15.23 -13.05
C GLU A 158 -12.37 13.84 -12.44
N ALA A 159 -11.83 13.81 -11.22
CA ALA A 159 -11.87 12.65 -10.34
C ALA A 159 -12.46 13.07 -9.00
N ARG A 160 -13.15 12.15 -8.32
CA ARG A 160 -13.79 12.41 -7.04
C ARG A 160 -13.47 11.31 -6.06
N TYR A 161 -13.31 11.69 -4.80
CA TYR A 161 -13.25 10.73 -3.71
C TYR A 161 -13.97 11.31 -2.49
N ARG A 162 -14.42 10.40 -1.62
CA ARG A 162 -15.06 10.79 -0.37
C ARG A 162 -14.07 10.65 0.77
N GLU A 163 -13.95 11.70 1.55
CA GLU A 163 -13.28 11.71 2.83
C GLU A 163 -14.33 11.57 3.92
N ASP A 164 -14.20 10.58 4.81
CA ASP A 164 -15.08 10.48 5.97
C ASP A 164 -14.65 11.43 7.10
N ALA A 165 -15.50 11.56 8.12
CA ALA A 165 -15.27 12.47 9.25
C ALA A 165 -13.94 12.17 9.96
N TRP A 166 -13.59 10.89 10.09
CA TRP A 166 -12.37 10.44 10.76
C TRP A 166 -11.12 10.83 9.96
N THR A 167 -11.11 10.51 8.66
CA THR A 167 -10.04 10.87 7.74
C THR A 167 -9.82 12.37 7.71
N ALA A 168 -10.91 13.15 7.74
CA ALA A 168 -10.85 14.60 7.84
C ALA A 168 -10.25 15.07 9.17
N CYS A 169 -10.62 14.48 10.31
CA CYS A 169 -10.04 14.79 11.63
C CYS A 169 -8.52 14.59 11.63
N ASP A 170 -8.06 13.41 11.18
CA ASP A 170 -6.65 13.04 11.19
C ASP A 170 -5.84 13.98 10.30
N ARG A 171 -6.36 14.33 9.12
CA ARG A 171 -5.70 15.28 8.22
C ARG A 171 -5.70 16.72 8.75
N ALA A 172 -6.76 17.12 9.44
CA ALA A 172 -6.88 18.45 10.05
C ALA A 172 -6.10 18.58 11.36
N GLY A 173 -5.55 17.47 11.90
CA GLY A 173 -4.76 17.46 13.12
C GLY A 173 -5.54 17.75 14.40
N HIS A 174 -6.88 17.64 14.38
CA HIS A 174 -7.73 18.04 15.49
C HIS A 174 -8.95 17.11 15.66
N PRO A 175 -9.41 16.85 16.90
CA PRO A 175 -10.58 16.01 17.19
C PRO A 175 -11.93 16.72 16.92
N ALA A 176 -11.99 17.58 15.90
CA ALA A 176 -13.17 18.39 15.62
C ALA A 176 -14.32 17.57 15.01
N GLU A 177 -15.55 18.08 15.09
CA GLU A 177 -16.72 17.56 14.36
C GLU A 177 -16.58 17.84 12.85
N THR A 178 -15.61 17.22 12.18
CA THR A 178 -15.50 17.28 10.71
C THR A 178 -16.59 16.45 10.08
N LYS A 179 -17.24 17.01 9.06
CA LYS A 179 -18.24 16.30 8.27
C LYS A 179 -17.51 15.46 7.23
N ALA A 180 -18.14 14.38 6.77
CA ALA A 180 -17.66 13.70 5.58
C ALA A 180 -17.76 14.65 4.38
N GLU A 181 -16.73 14.69 3.54
CA GLU A 181 -16.59 15.63 2.42
C GLU A 181 -16.37 14.87 1.11
N GLU A 182 -16.92 15.41 0.03
CA GLU A 182 -16.60 14.99 -1.34
C GLU A 182 -15.55 15.95 -1.87
N ILE A 183 -14.44 15.37 -2.32
CA ILE A 183 -13.31 16.11 -2.88
C ILE A 183 -13.34 15.91 -4.38
N THR A 184 -13.36 17.04 -5.11
CA THR A 184 -13.26 17.04 -6.56
C THR A 184 -11.86 17.48 -6.97
N LEU A 185 -11.20 16.60 -7.72
CA LEU A 185 -9.94 16.84 -8.38
C LEU A 185 -10.20 17.12 -9.86
N ARG A 186 -9.38 17.99 -10.46
CA ARG A 186 -9.42 18.25 -11.90
C ARG A 186 -8.01 18.22 -12.48
N LEU A 187 -7.91 17.69 -13.69
CA LEU A 187 -6.66 17.70 -14.45
C LEU A 187 -6.34 19.15 -14.86
N ASP A 188 -5.17 19.63 -14.44
CA ASP A 188 -4.69 20.96 -14.79
C ASP A 188 -3.94 20.96 -16.13
N ALA A 189 -3.53 22.16 -16.57
CA ALA A 189 -2.77 22.33 -17.81
C ALA A 189 -1.36 21.68 -17.77
N LEU A 190 -0.87 21.31 -16.58
CA LEU A 190 0.40 20.61 -16.37
C LEU A 190 0.19 19.10 -16.25
N VAL A 191 -1.02 18.60 -16.56
CA VAL A 191 -1.35 17.17 -16.59
C VAL A 191 -1.28 16.57 -15.17
N ARG A 192 -1.70 17.34 -14.16
CA ARG A 192 -1.78 16.92 -12.75
C ARG A 192 -3.21 17.01 -12.24
N LEU A 193 -3.63 16.01 -11.47
CA LEU A 193 -4.89 16.11 -10.72
C LEU A 193 -4.69 16.99 -9.50
N THR A 194 -5.43 18.10 -9.44
CA THR A 194 -5.39 19.06 -8.34
C THR A 194 -6.77 19.25 -7.74
N GLU A 195 -6.84 19.48 -6.43
CA GLU A 195 -8.10 19.75 -5.74
C GLU A 195 -8.68 21.09 -6.19
N VAL A 196 -9.93 21.08 -6.65
CA VAL A 196 -10.64 22.28 -7.11
C VAL A 196 -11.92 22.56 -6.34
N ALA A 197 -12.45 21.56 -5.63
CA ALA A 197 -13.59 21.75 -4.75
C ALA A 197 -13.57 20.73 -3.61
N ARG A 198 -14.14 21.16 -2.49
CA ARG A 198 -14.43 20.36 -1.30
C ARG A 198 -15.84 20.70 -0.85
N THR A 199 -16.73 19.71 -0.89
CA THR A 199 -18.14 19.92 -0.57
C THR A 199 -18.54 19.01 0.58
N PRO A 200 -19.12 19.54 1.67
CA PRO A 200 -19.67 18.71 2.74
C PRO A 200 -20.72 17.74 2.18
N THR A 201 -20.51 16.44 2.36
CA THR A 201 -21.55 15.45 2.09
C THR A 201 -22.53 15.51 3.26
N THR A 202 -23.71 16.07 3.02
CA THR A 202 -24.73 16.20 4.07
C THR A 202 -25.31 14.82 4.41
N LYS A 203 -24.56 14.00 5.15
CA LYS A 203 -25.19 13.15 6.16
C LYS A 203 -25.10 13.96 7.44
N ARG A 204 -26.22 14.54 7.88
CA ARG A 204 -26.41 14.66 9.32
C ARG A 204 -26.22 13.24 9.85
N VAL A 205 -25.09 12.97 10.49
CA VAL A 205 -25.12 12.01 11.58
C VAL A 205 -26.13 12.67 12.52
N GLY A 206 -27.37 12.20 12.48
CA GLY A 206 -28.32 12.59 13.49
C GLY A 206 -27.60 12.34 14.81
N THR A 207 -27.47 13.39 15.62
CA THR A 207 -27.32 13.22 17.05
C THR A 207 -28.33 12.16 17.45
N ALA A 208 -27.89 10.91 17.60
CA ALA A 208 -28.58 10.00 18.47
C ALA A 208 -28.55 10.75 19.80
N ALA A 209 -29.72 11.23 20.23
CA ALA A 209 -29.89 11.66 21.59
C ALA A 209 -29.26 10.57 22.47
N PRO A 210 -28.51 10.91 23.54
CA PRO A 210 -28.02 9.90 24.45
C PRO A 210 -29.20 9.03 24.84
N SER A 211 -29.14 7.75 24.44
CA SER A 211 -30.14 6.78 24.85
C SER A 211 -30.17 6.85 26.37
N PRO A 212 -31.33 7.08 27.01
CA PRO A 212 -31.39 7.07 28.47
C PRO A 212 -30.90 5.70 28.91
N VAL A 213 -29.80 5.70 29.67
CA VAL A 213 -29.30 4.52 30.35
C VAL A 213 -30.38 4.11 31.34
N ASP A 214 -31.18 3.12 30.97
CA ASP A 214 -32.13 2.50 31.89
C ASP A 214 -31.31 1.62 32.85
N HIS A 215 -31.05 2.14 34.05
CA HIS A 215 -30.41 1.43 35.16
C HIS A 215 -31.34 0.36 35.77
N ARG A 216 -31.89 -0.54 34.96
CA ARG A 216 -32.57 -1.73 35.46
C ARG A 216 -31.58 -2.90 35.50
N ALA A 217 -30.96 -3.03 36.67
CA ALA A 217 -30.21 -4.20 37.09
C ALA A 217 -31.07 -5.47 36.90
N GLN A 218 -30.69 -6.32 35.95
CA GLN A 218 -31.20 -7.69 35.89
C GLN A 218 -30.37 -8.55 36.86
N ARG A 219 -30.99 -8.94 37.98
CA ARG A 219 -30.48 -10.00 38.87
C ARG A 219 -30.47 -11.32 38.10
N LEU A 220 -29.29 -11.80 37.77
CA LEU A 220 -29.06 -13.20 37.42
C LEU A 220 -29.12 -14.04 38.71
N THR A 221 -30.23 -14.72 38.96
CA THR A 221 -30.29 -15.80 39.95
C THR A 221 -29.77 -17.09 39.34
N TRP A 222 -28.64 -17.56 39.82
CA TRP A 222 -28.14 -18.92 39.59
C TRP A 222 -28.97 -19.91 40.41
N ARG A 223 -29.54 -20.93 39.77
CA ARG A 223 -29.99 -22.15 40.44
C ARG A 223 -28.97 -23.25 40.16
N ALA A 224 -28.31 -23.73 41.22
CA ALA A 224 -27.56 -24.97 41.19
C ALA A 224 -28.56 -26.14 41.24
N SER A 225 -28.45 -27.06 40.29
CA SER A 225 -29.15 -28.35 40.37
C SER A 225 -28.28 -29.33 41.17
N ALA A 226 -28.90 -29.99 42.14
CA ALA A 226 -28.38 -31.15 42.84
C ALA A 226 -28.54 -32.42 41.98
#